data_AF-A0A060S6Z8-F1
#
_entry.id   AF-A0A060S6Z8-F1
#
_cell.length_a   1.000
_cell.length_b   1.000
_cell.length_c   1.000
_cell.angle_alpha   90.00
_cell.angle_beta   90.00
_cell.angle_gamma   90.00
#
_symmetry.space_group_name_H-M   'P 1'
#
loop_
_entity.id
_entity.type
_entity.pdbx_description
1 polymer ?
#
loop_
_entity_poly.entity_id
_entity_poly.type
_entity_poly.pdbx_seq_one_letter_code
_entity_poly.pdbx_strand_id
1 'polypeptide(L)'
;MLLRTILPLVALVWTVSARTATVKLDDATVIGTSDGVVTQFLGIPFAQPPVGNLRLRLPQPIRRYSGTINATTFGNQCIQQTLVTPTIPSNLPPQVAPFVEAMAVPPDVPQSEDCLNINVIAPAGAKPGDKLPITAGTGGFQIGSNAVYTSRFIALWG
;
A
#
# COMPACT_ATOMS: atom_id res chain seq x y z
N MET A 1 -43.22 5.41 42.31
CA MET A 1 -42.60 6.00 41.09
C MET A 1 -41.10 5.98 41.31
N LEU A 2 -40.44 4.87 40.93
CA LEU A 2 -39.00 4.63 41.16
C LEU A 2 -38.23 5.14 39.93
N LEU A 3 -37.49 6.24 40.11
CA LEU A 3 -36.68 6.84 39.05
C LEU A 3 -35.38 6.03 38.90
N ARG A 4 -35.30 5.20 37.85
CA ARG A 4 -34.07 4.49 37.48
C ARG A 4 -33.11 5.46 36.81
N THR A 5 -32.05 5.84 37.50
CA THR A 5 -30.92 6.58 36.95
C THR A 5 -30.12 5.67 36.01
N ILE A 6 -30.06 6.05 34.73
CA ILE A 6 -29.24 5.40 33.71
C ILE A 6 -27.86 6.05 33.74
N LEU A 7 -26.83 5.33 34.22
CA LEU A 7 -25.43 5.74 34.08
C LEU A 7 -24.97 5.49 32.63
N PRO A 8 -24.41 6.47 31.91
CA PRO A 8 -23.92 6.24 30.56
C PRO A 8 -22.63 5.41 30.62
N LEU A 9 -22.61 4.31 29.89
CA LEU A 9 -21.42 3.49 29.65
C LEU A 9 -20.49 4.29 28.72
N VAL A 10 -19.44 4.91 29.27
CA VAL A 10 -18.42 5.59 28.45
C VAL A 10 -17.54 4.51 27.83
N ALA A 11 -17.75 4.22 26.54
CA ALA A 11 -16.87 3.36 25.77
C ALA A 11 -15.52 4.06 25.59
N LEU A 12 -14.46 3.47 26.14
CA LEU A 12 -13.09 3.94 25.95
C LEU A 12 -12.67 3.65 24.50
N VAL A 13 -12.74 4.66 23.64
CA VAL A 13 -12.27 4.57 22.26
C VAL A 13 -10.74 4.64 22.27
N TRP A 14 -10.07 3.50 22.07
CA TRP A 14 -8.63 3.46 21.85
C TRP A 14 -8.34 3.94 20.43
N THR A 15 -7.89 5.18 20.27
CA THR A 15 -7.36 5.66 18.99
C THR A 15 -5.96 5.08 18.78
N VAL A 16 -5.80 4.16 17.83
CA VAL A 16 -4.48 3.77 17.34
C VAL A 16 -3.92 4.97 16.55
N SER A 17 -3.03 5.73 17.18
CA SER A 17 -2.38 6.87 16.54
C SER A 17 -1.24 6.37 15.65
N ALA A 18 -1.40 6.49 14.34
CA ALA A 18 -0.31 6.27 13.40
C ALA A 18 0.77 7.33 13.63
N ARG A 19 1.97 6.87 13.97
CA ARG A 19 3.15 7.71 14.23
C ARG A 19 3.92 7.95 12.94
N THR A 20 4.54 9.11 12.84
CA THR A 20 5.48 9.39 11.75
C THR A 20 6.72 8.51 11.89
N ALA A 21 7.15 7.90 10.79
CA ALA A 21 8.41 7.17 10.67
C ALA A 21 9.30 7.85 9.64
N THR A 22 10.63 7.82 9.83
CA THR A 22 11.57 8.44 8.87
C THR A 22 12.76 7.54 8.61
N VAL A 23 13.21 7.49 7.35
CA VAL A 23 14.44 6.79 6.94
C VAL A 23 15.26 7.66 5.99
N LYS A 24 16.59 7.50 6.02
CA LYS A 24 17.48 8.12 5.03
C LYS A 24 17.58 7.24 3.79
N LEU A 25 17.41 7.85 2.62
CA LEU A 25 17.62 7.25 1.31
C LEU A 25 18.51 8.19 0.50
N ASP A 26 19.77 7.83 0.33
CA ASP A 26 20.83 8.75 -0.10
C ASP A 26 20.85 10.03 0.75
N ASP A 27 20.65 11.21 0.14
CA ASP A 27 20.54 12.49 0.83
C ASP A 27 19.10 12.82 1.23
N ALA A 28 18.11 12.06 0.75
CA ALA A 28 16.71 12.29 1.06
C ALA A 28 16.32 11.77 2.45
N THR A 29 15.33 12.43 3.04
CA THR A 29 14.54 11.90 4.17
C THR A 29 13.21 11.41 3.64
N VAL A 30 12.94 10.12 3.76
CA VAL A 30 11.65 9.52 3.41
C VAL A 30 10.78 9.49 4.67
N ILE A 31 9.57 10.06 4.59
CA ILE A 31 8.61 10.14 5.69
C ILE A 31 7.50 9.14 5.43
N GLY A 32 7.31 8.19 6.33
CA GLY A 32 6.25 7.18 6.29
C GLY A 32 5.41 7.17 7.56
N THR A 33 4.64 6.11 7.75
CA THR A 33 3.77 5.90 8.91
C THR A 33 4.10 4.60 9.62
N SER A 34 3.84 4.54 10.93
CA SER A 34 3.93 3.34 11.73
C SER A 34 2.74 3.25 12.68
N ASP A 35 2.07 2.10 12.72
CA ASP A 35 0.97 1.82 13.65
C ASP A 35 1.43 1.04 14.89
N GLY A 36 2.75 0.85 15.04
CA GLY A 36 3.35 0.03 16.09
C GLY A 36 3.42 -1.46 15.77
N VAL A 37 2.78 -1.91 14.69
CA VAL A 37 2.83 -3.29 14.19
C VAL A 37 3.68 -3.36 12.93
N VAL A 38 3.44 -2.45 11.98
CA VAL A 38 4.24 -2.28 10.77
C VAL A 38 4.72 -0.84 10.63
N THR A 39 5.79 -0.66 9.86
CA THR A 39 6.19 0.64 9.31
C THR A 39 6.03 0.60 7.81
N GLN A 40 5.45 1.66 7.25
CA GLN A 40 5.05 1.74 5.85
C GLN A 40 5.64 3.00 5.22
N PHE A 41 6.25 2.83 4.04
CA PHE A 41 6.64 3.91 3.16
C PHE A 41 6.02 3.63 1.79
N LEU A 42 5.02 4.44 1.42
CA LEU A 42 4.16 4.21 0.27
C LEU A 42 4.48 5.19 -0.86
N GLY A 43 4.31 4.77 -2.11
CA GLY A 43 4.42 5.64 -3.28
C GLY A 43 5.81 6.19 -3.57
N ILE A 44 6.89 5.54 -3.11
CA ILE A 44 8.26 6.01 -3.38
C ILE A 44 8.55 5.82 -4.88
N PRO A 45 8.88 6.87 -5.63
CA PRO A 45 9.24 6.71 -7.05
C PRO A 45 10.57 5.96 -7.14
N PHE A 46 10.66 4.94 -8.01
CA PHE A 46 11.91 4.18 -8.21
C PHE A 46 12.58 4.44 -9.57
N ALA A 47 11.85 5.07 -10.49
CA ALA A 47 12.32 5.42 -11.83
C ALA A 47 11.71 6.75 -12.28
N GLN A 48 12.28 7.34 -13.33
CA GLN A 48 11.71 8.50 -14.01
C GLN A 48 10.33 8.17 -14.58
N PRO A 49 9.37 9.11 -14.57
CA PRO A 49 8.05 8.91 -15.16
C PRO A 49 8.16 8.46 -16.62
N PRO A 50 7.55 7.33 -17.03
CA PRO A 50 7.67 6.78 -18.38
C PRO A 50 6.72 7.51 -19.37
N VAL A 51 6.73 8.84 -19.34
CA VAL A 51 5.89 9.72 -20.16
C VAL A 51 6.68 10.40 -21.27
N GLY A 52 5.99 10.92 -22.29
CA GLY A 52 6.61 11.66 -23.39
C GLY A 52 7.71 10.85 -24.08
N ASN A 53 8.93 11.39 -24.12
CA ASN A 53 10.08 10.73 -24.77
C ASN A 53 10.57 9.45 -24.06
N LEU A 54 10.10 9.19 -22.82
CA LEU A 54 10.40 7.97 -22.07
C LEU A 54 9.34 6.88 -22.24
N ARG A 55 8.23 7.18 -22.92
CA ARG A 55 7.15 6.23 -23.16
C ARG A 55 7.63 5.06 -24.01
N LEU A 56 7.24 3.84 -23.63
CA LEU A 56 7.63 2.58 -24.29
C LEU A 56 9.15 2.36 -24.37
N ARG A 57 9.90 2.90 -23.39
CA ARG A 57 11.33 2.66 -23.23
C ARG A 57 11.61 1.95 -21.91
N LEU A 58 12.83 1.44 -21.77
CA LEU A 58 13.30 0.91 -20.49
C LEU A 58 13.20 2.00 -19.41
N PRO A 59 12.73 1.65 -18.20
CA PRO A 59 12.70 2.58 -17.08
C PRO A 59 14.08 3.19 -16.83
N GLN A 60 14.14 4.51 -16.68
CA GLN A 60 15.38 5.19 -16.29
C GLN A 60 15.42 5.32 -14.76
N PRO A 61 16.43 4.79 -14.08
CA PRO A 61 16.48 4.83 -12.61
C PRO A 61 16.64 6.27 -12.11
N ILE A 62 16.07 6.55 -10.95
CA ILE A 62 16.44 7.74 -10.17
C ILE A 62 17.84 7.50 -9.63
N ARG A 63 18.82 8.29 -10.08
CA ARG A 63 20.24 8.06 -9.75
C ARG A 63 20.58 8.38 -8.30
N ARG A 64 19.87 9.35 -7.71
CA ARG A 64 20.11 9.81 -6.36
C ARG A 64 18.88 10.51 -5.82
N TYR A 65 18.50 10.19 -4.59
CA TYR A 65 17.42 10.89 -3.91
C TYR A 65 17.96 12.05 -3.08
N SER A 66 17.24 13.16 -3.07
CA SER A 66 17.55 14.34 -2.25
C SER A 66 16.28 15.00 -1.73
N GLY A 67 16.40 15.78 -0.66
CA GLY A 67 15.27 16.52 -0.09
C GLY A 67 14.38 15.66 0.80
N THR A 68 13.06 15.84 0.71
CA THR A 68 12.08 15.11 1.52
C THR A 68 11.10 14.39 0.61
N ILE A 69 10.90 13.08 0.83
CA ILE A 69 9.92 12.26 0.12
C ILE A 69 8.79 11.94 1.09
N ASN A 70 7.59 12.46 0.82
CA ASN A 70 6.41 12.12 1.60
C ASN A 70 5.83 10.79 1.09
N ALA A 71 6.06 9.72 1.85
CA ALA A 71 5.67 8.36 1.56
C ALA A 71 4.58 7.86 2.53
N THR A 72 3.66 8.74 2.93
CA THR A 72 2.55 8.41 3.84
C THR A 72 1.28 7.97 3.11
N THR A 73 1.26 8.07 1.78
CA THR A 73 0.10 7.73 0.93
C THR A 73 0.55 6.95 -0.30
N PHE A 74 -0.34 6.15 -0.86
CA PHE A 74 -0.06 5.43 -2.11
C PHE A 74 0.18 6.38 -3.28
N GLY A 75 1.08 5.99 -4.17
CA GLY A 75 1.25 6.66 -5.47
C GLY A 75 0.14 6.29 -6.46
N ASN A 76 0.18 6.91 -7.64
CA ASN A 76 -0.73 6.55 -8.73
C ASN A 76 -0.53 5.08 -9.12
N GLN A 77 -1.62 4.43 -9.53
CA GLN A 77 -1.54 3.13 -10.19
C GLN A 77 -1.31 3.32 -11.70
N CYS A 78 -0.70 2.33 -12.35
CA CYS A 78 -0.57 2.37 -13.81
C CYS A 78 -1.93 2.24 -14.48
N ILE A 79 -2.04 2.76 -15.71
CA ILE A 79 -3.24 2.59 -16.54
C ILE A 79 -3.55 1.10 -16.68
N GLN A 80 -4.75 0.71 -16.27
CA GLN A 80 -5.24 -0.67 -16.28
C GLN A 80 -6.08 -0.91 -17.53
N GLN A 81 -5.98 -2.11 -18.10
CA GLN A 81 -6.98 -2.53 -19.07
C GLN A 81 -8.35 -2.65 -18.40
N THR A 82 -9.40 -2.23 -19.09
CA THR A 82 -10.77 -2.41 -18.59
C THR A 82 -11.06 -3.90 -18.47
N LEU A 83 -11.26 -4.36 -17.24
CA LEU A 83 -11.73 -5.71 -17.00
C LEU A 83 -13.23 -5.78 -17.30
N VAL A 84 -13.61 -6.73 -18.14
CA VAL A 84 -14.98 -7.23 -18.15
C VAL A 84 -15.16 -7.92 -16.79
N THR A 85 -16.07 -7.41 -15.96
CA THR A 85 -16.38 -8.04 -14.68
C THR A 85 -16.81 -9.48 -14.93
N PRO A 86 -16.04 -10.48 -14.46
CA PRO A 86 -16.42 -11.87 -14.68
C PRO A 86 -17.73 -12.13 -13.95
N THR A 87 -18.68 -12.80 -14.62
CA THR A 87 -19.91 -13.24 -13.96
C THR A 87 -19.53 -14.25 -12.88
N ILE A 88 -19.59 -13.82 -11.63
CA ILE A 88 -19.34 -14.70 -10.49
C ILE A 88 -20.50 -15.69 -10.39
N PRO A 89 -20.26 -17.01 -10.48
CA PRO A 89 -21.31 -18.00 -10.31
C PRO A 89 -21.94 -17.87 -8.92
N SER A 90 -23.27 -17.92 -8.84
CA SER A 90 -23.98 -17.82 -7.55
C SER A 90 -23.75 -18.99 -6.61
N ASN A 91 -23.13 -20.07 -7.10
CA ASN A 91 -22.85 -21.31 -6.37
C ASN A 91 -21.38 -21.44 -5.92
N LEU A 92 -20.65 -20.34 -5.74
CA LEU A 92 -19.31 -20.40 -5.19
C LEU A 92 -19.31 -21.03 -3.78
N PRO A 93 -18.38 -21.95 -3.48
CA PRO A 93 -18.17 -22.40 -2.11
C PRO A 93 -17.89 -21.18 -1.21
N PRO A 94 -18.43 -21.13 0.02
CA PRO A 94 -18.25 -19.99 0.92
C PRO A 94 -16.78 -19.64 1.18
N GLN A 95 -15.88 -20.61 1.04
CA GLN A 95 -14.44 -20.42 1.22
C GLN A 95 -13.79 -19.57 0.10
N VAL A 96 -14.40 -19.47 -1.07
CA VAL A 96 -13.86 -18.78 -2.25
C VAL A 96 -14.32 -17.32 -2.31
N ALA A 97 -15.43 -16.99 -1.65
CA ALA A 97 -15.99 -15.63 -1.64
C ALA A 97 -14.99 -14.56 -1.16
N PRO A 98 -14.20 -14.75 -0.07
CA PRO A 98 -13.23 -13.76 0.37
C PRO A 98 -12.12 -13.50 -0.64
N PHE A 99 -11.71 -14.54 -1.39
CA PHE A 99 -10.69 -14.40 -2.42
C PHE A 99 -11.21 -13.61 -3.62
N VAL A 100 -12.43 -13.90 -4.07
CA VAL A 100 -13.08 -13.18 -5.16
C VAL A 100 -13.31 -11.73 -4.80
N GLU A 101 -13.78 -11.45 -3.59
CA GLU A 101 -13.96 -10.08 -3.09
C GLU A 101 -12.62 -9.33 -3.05
N ALA A 102 -11.56 -9.94 -2.53
CA ALA A 102 -10.23 -9.33 -2.48
C ALA A 102 -9.65 -9.02 -3.87
N MET A 103 -10.00 -9.79 -4.91
CA MET A 103 -9.60 -9.51 -6.29
C MET A 103 -10.48 -8.46 -6.99
N ALA A 104 -11.70 -8.24 -6.50
CA ALA A 104 -12.70 -7.38 -7.13
C ALA A 104 -12.68 -5.93 -6.61
N VAL A 105 -11.93 -5.62 -5.54
CA VAL A 105 -11.84 -4.26 -5.00
C VAL A 105 -10.86 -3.43 -5.85
N PRO A 106 -11.33 -2.43 -6.62
CA PRO A 106 -10.44 -1.54 -7.35
C PRO A 106 -9.65 -0.67 -6.35
N PRO A 107 -8.36 -0.39 -6.63
CA PRO A 107 -7.58 0.55 -5.84
C PRO A 107 -8.17 1.96 -5.88
N ASP A 108 -8.26 2.61 -4.72
CA ASP A 108 -8.72 4.00 -4.59
C ASP A 108 -7.56 5.00 -4.81
N VAL A 109 -6.94 4.91 -5.98
CA VAL A 109 -5.88 5.84 -6.43
C VAL A 109 -6.04 6.17 -7.93
N PRO A 110 -5.63 7.36 -8.38
CA PRO A 110 -5.70 7.71 -9.79
C PRO A 110 -4.87 6.76 -10.68
N GLN A 111 -5.36 6.52 -11.90
CA GLN A 111 -4.57 5.89 -12.96
C GLN A 111 -3.73 6.96 -13.68
N SER A 112 -2.45 6.68 -13.90
CA SER A 112 -1.51 7.58 -14.60
C SER A 112 -0.43 6.79 -15.33
N GLU A 113 0.16 7.39 -16.39
CA GLU A 113 1.43 6.87 -16.94
C GLU A 113 2.60 7.15 -15.99
N ASP A 114 2.50 8.17 -15.14
CA ASP A 114 3.44 8.39 -14.03
C ASP A 114 3.05 7.52 -12.82
N CYS A 115 3.43 6.24 -12.91
CA CYS A 115 3.04 5.18 -11.96
C CYS A 115 4.20 4.31 -11.46
N LEU A 116 5.46 4.63 -11.80
CA LEU A 116 6.63 3.84 -11.41
C LEU A 116 7.05 4.14 -9.95
N ASN A 117 6.21 3.69 -9.02
CA ASN A 117 6.43 3.80 -7.59
C ASN A 117 6.40 2.42 -6.89
N ILE A 118 6.94 2.37 -5.67
CA ILE A 118 6.97 1.19 -4.82
C ILE A 118 6.51 1.52 -3.40
N ASN A 119 5.92 0.51 -2.76
CA ASN A 119 5.58 0.53 -1.35
C ASN A 119 6.53 -0.40 -0.59
N VAL A 120 7.11 0.07 0.51
CA VAL A 120 7.94 -0.71 1.42
C VAL A 120 7.20 -0.83 2.75
N ILE A 121 6.84 -2.06 3.12
CA ILE A 121 6.14 -2.35 4.37
C ILE A 121 6.95 -3.40 5.11
N ALA A 122 7.32 -3.10 6.36
CA ALA A 122 8.14 -3.97 7.20
C ALA A 122 7.57 -4.02 8.63
N PRO A 123 7.93 -5.03 9.44
CA PRO A 123 7.62 -5.03 10.87
C PRO A 123 8.09 -3.73 11.55
N ALA A 124 7.29 -3.24 12.49
CA ALA A 124 7.68 -2.05 13.26
C ALA A 124 9.00 -2.32 14.00
N GLY A 125 9.92 -1.36 13.92
CA GLY A 125 11.23 -1.46 14.56
C GLY A 125 12.30 -2.19 13.76
N ALA A 126 12.01 -2.65 12.54
CA ALA A 126 13.03 -3.17 11.63
C ALA A 126 14.15 -2.12 11.37
N LYS A 127 15.39 -2.58 11.33
CA LYS A 127 16.60 -1.75 11.26
C LYS A 127 17.49 -2.17 10.09
N PRO A 128 18.36 -1.26 9.61
CA PRO A 128 19.41 -1.63 8.66
C PRO A 128 20.24 -2.80 9.19
N GLY A 129 20.38 -3.86 8.38
CA GLY A 129 21.07 -5.09 8.75
C GLY A 129 20.15 -6.24 9.16
N ASP A 130 18.88 -5.97 9.44
CA ASP A 130 17.88 -7.02 9.64
C ASP A 130 17.67 -7.76 8.31
N LYS A 131 17.99 -9.06 8.27
CA LYS A 131 17.98 -9.89 7.06
C LYS A 131 16.59 -10.48 6.80
N LEU A 132 15.59 -9.60 6.72
CA LEU A 132 14.20 -10.01 6.50
C LEU A 132 14.00 -10.52 5.07
N PRO A 133 13.16 -11.55 4.86
CA PRO A 133 12.78 -11.98 3.51
C PRO A 133 12.01 -10.87 2.79
N ILE A 134 12.22 -10.75 1.48
CA ILE A 134 11.54 -9.77 0.62
C ILE A 134 10.57 -10.50 -0.30
N THR A 135 9.36 -9.98 -0.40
CA THR A 135 8.34 -10.44 -1.34
C THR A 135 8.02 -9.34 -2.34
N ALA A 136 7.83 -9.73 -3.60
CA ALA A 136 7.43 -8.82 -4.68
C ALA A 136 6.38 -9.52 -5.54
N GLY A 137 5.26 -8.81 -5.79
CA GLY A 137 4.16 -9.32 -6.61
C GLY A 137 4.20 -8.82 -8.05
N THR A 138 3.52 -9.54 -8.93
CA THR A 138 3.25 -9.14 -10.32
C THR A 138 1.73 -9.07 -10.56
N GLY A 139 1.31 -8.30 -11.57
CA GLY A 139 -0.10 -8.08 -11.92
C GLY A 139 -0.62 -8.89 -13.12
N GLY A 140 0.13 -9.87 -13.62
CA GLY A 140 -0.33 -10.67 -14.78
C GLY A 140 -0.30 -9.89 -16.11
N PHE A 141 0.56 -8.88 -16.21
CA PHE A 141 0.91 -8.11 -17.42
C PHE A 141 -0.19 -7.22 -18.05
N GLN A 142 -1.41 -7.27 -17.52
CA GLN A 142 -2.56 -6.54 -18.07
C GLN A 142 -3.19 -5.58 -17.06
N ILE A 143 -3.16 -5.99 -15.80
CA ILE A 143 -3.71 -5.28 -14.66
C ILE A 143 -2.73 -5.38 -13.49
N GLY A 144 -3.11 -4.89 -12.32
CA GLY A 144 -2.33 -4.91 -11.10
C GLY A 144 -1.91 -3.52 -10.63
N SER A 145 -1.99 -3.34 -9.33
CA SER A 145 -1.58 -2.13 -8.63
C SER A 145 -0.94 -2.52 -7.30
N ASN A 146 0.07 -1.78 -6.88
CA ASN A 146 0.66 -1.92 -5.56
C ASN A 146 -0.16 -1.18 -4.48
N ALA A 147 -1.14 -0.37 -4.87
CA ALA A 147 -2.00 0.43 -4.00
C ALA A 147 -3.18 -0.38 -3.43
N VAL A 148 -2.88 -1.61 -3.01
CA VAL A 148 -3.83 -2.52 -2.36
C VAL A 148 -3.31 -2.88 -0.96
N TYR A 149 -4.21 -2.82 0.03
CA TYR A 149 -3.88 -3.01 1.45
C TYR A 149 -3.41 -4.44 1.81
N THR A 150 -3.55 -5.40 0.88
CA THR A 150 -3.10 -6.80 1.04
C THR A 150 -1.60 -6.91 1.39
N SER A 151 -0.80 -5.92 1.00
CA SER A 151 0.63 -5.86 1.29
C SER A 151 0.97 -5.79 2.80
N ARG A 152 0.08 -5.24 3.64
CA ARG A 152 0.23 -5.27 5.11
C ARG A 152 0.12 -6.69 5.68
N PHE A 153 -0.73 -7.53 5.11
CA PHE A 153 -0.88 -8.91 5.57
C PHE A 153 0.43 -9.65 5.36
N ILE A 154 1.07 -9.55 4.19
CA ILE A 154 2.31 -10.28 3.90
C ILE A 154 3.44 -9.91 4.90
N ALA A 155 3.56 -8.63 5.26
CA ALA A 155 4.56 -8.17 6.24
C ALA A 155 4.36 -8.74 7.66
N LEU A 156 3.20 -9.30 7.98
CA LEU A 156 2.90 -9.87 9.29
C LEU A 156 3.21 -11.38 9.41
N TRP A 157 3.47 -12.06 8.29
CA TRP A 157 3.69 -13.52 8.24
C TRP A 157 5.12 -13.90 7.82
N GLY A 158 6.02 -12.92 7.68
CA GLY A 158 7.42 -13.10 7.27
C GLY A 158 8.44 -12.94 8.38
#